data_AF-A0A355TQR8-F1
#
_entry.id   AF-A0A355TQR8-F1
#
_cell.length_a   1.000
_cell.length_b   1.000
_cell.length_c   1.000
_cell.angle_alpha   90.00
_cell.angle_beta   90.00
_cell.angle_gamma   90.00
#
_symmetry.space_group_name_H-M   'P 1'
#
loop_
_entity.id
_entity.type
_entity.pdbx_description
1 polymer ?
#
loop_
_entity_poly.entity_id
_entity_poly.type
_entity_poly.pdbx_seq_one_letter_code
_entity_poly.pdbx_strand_id
1 'polypeptide(L)'
;MDKAALFKLSYGLYILSVRDGEKLNGCVVNTVTQVADSPYRVIAAVNKANYTAELINKKRLFSVSVLTEETNFETIKHFGFQSGRQNDKFALFPHEIDLESGLPYLIKDCCAYLLCKVVEIKDLGTHYLDVAEIFDMKTLSSVPSLTYAYYQSNIKPRPGLAAQAEPKQTTKKIVRWVCDVCGYAYEGEELPKDFVCPLCGVGADMFHPEVEEVQSASVPEAKAKTKKRTKTVKRWVCTVCGFVYDGDTLPEDYICPWCKHGAEAFELMDVEIEVEDELGNDSKDNPIITTNAVSAPQAATAGGNTMELKGSKTEKNLQTAFAGESQARNKYTYYANKARKEGYQQIANLFLETAENEREHAELWFKHLHGGAIPTTTENLLDAAKGENYEWTNMYAEFAKEAEEEGFTEIARLFRAVGNIEKTHEERYRKLLANIEGGLVFSRDGEAIWQCLQCGNIVIGKKAPEKCPVCGHDKAYFQLKATNY
;
A
#
# COMPACT_ATOMS: atom_id res chain seq x y z
N MET A 1 17.11 31.81 19.74
CA MET A 1 17.43 30.54 19.05
C MET A 1 16.45 30.40 17.91
N ASP A 2 16.93 30.08 16.71
CA ASP A 2 16.05 29.81 15.57
C ASP A 2 15.40 28.43 15.74
N LYS A 3 14.12 28.42 16.15
CA LYS A 3 13.36 27.19 16.36
C LYS A 3 13.03 26.48 15.05
N ALA A 4 13.15 27.15 13.90
CA ALA A 4 12.88 26.53 12.60
C ALA A 4 13.85 25.39 12.27
N ALA A 5 15.05 25.40 12.87
CA ALA A 5 16.03 24.33 12.78
C ALA A 5 15.49 22.97 13.24
N LEU A 6 14.58 22.95 14.22
CA LEU A 6 13.97 21.69 14.70
C LEU A 6 13.09 21.02 13.64
N PHE A 7 12.50 21.79 12.73
CA PHE A 7 11.71 21.26 11.61
C PHE A 7 12.56 20.73 10.46
N LYS A 8 13.90 20.81 10.56
CA LYS A 8 14.83 20.18 9.62
C LYS A 8 15.16 18.73 10.01
N LEU A 9 14.83 18.32 11.23
CA LEU A 9 14.99 16.94 11.68
C LEU A 9 13.89 16.07 11.04
N SER A 10 14.29 14.92 10.47
CA SER A 10 13.38 13.95 9.88
C SER A 10 12.91 12.95 10.93
N TYR A 11 11.62 12.61 10.89
CA TYR A 11 10.96 11.73 11.83
C TYR A 11 9.94 10.86 11.10
N GLY A 12 9.70 9.65 11.60
CA GLY A 12 8.53 8.87 11.21
C GLY A 12 7.26 9.36 11.93
N LEU A 13 6.12 8.75 11.60
CA LEU A 13 4.86 8.90 12.33
C LEU A 13 4.35 7.51 12.70
N TYR A 14 3.98 7.35 13.97
CA TYR A 14 3.67 6.04 14.55
C TYR A 14 2.48 6.15 15.49
N ILE A 15 1.78 5.04 15.71
CA ILE A 15 0.83 4.89 16.83
C ILE A 15 1.49 4.03 17.90
N LEU A 16 1.66 4.58 19.11
CA LEU A 16 1.98 3.77 20.28
C LEU A 16 0.69 3.29 20.91
N SER A 17 0.61 1.98 21.16
CA SER A 17 -0.58 1.38 21.77
C SER A 17 -0.24 0.56 23.00
N VAL A 18 -1.18 0.49 23.92
CA VAL A 18 -1.04 -0.17 25.22
C VAL A 18 -2.39 -0.68 25.68
N ARG A 19 -2.37 -1.79 26.44
CA ARG A 19 -3.56 -2.39 27.05
C ARG A 19 -3.48 -2.32 28.57
N ASP A 20 -4.57 -1.91 29.20
CA ASP A 20 -4.77 -2.02 30.66
C ASP A 20 -6.11 -2.65 31.00
N GLY A 21 -6.06 -3.94 31.37
CA GLY A 21 -7.27 -4.75 31.51
C GLY A 21 -7.97 -4.86 30.17
N GLU A 22 -9.25 -4.48 30.13
CA GLU A 22 -10.05 -4.46 28.88
C GLU A 22 -9.83 -3.18 28.06
N LYS A 23 -9.16 -2.15 28.61
CA LYS A 23 -8.99 -0.88 27.91
C LYS A 23 -7.81 -0.96 26.94
N LEU A 24 -8.10 -0.83 25.65
CA LEU A 24 -7.12 -0.55 24.61
C LEU A 24 -6.98 0.97 24.44
N ASN A 25 -5.74 1.46 24.30
CA ASN A 25 -5.50 2.88 24.10
C ASN A 25 -4.21 3.10 23.30
N GLY A 26 -4.13 4.24 22.60
CA GLY A 26 -2.94 4.63 21.88
C GLY A 26 -2.83 6.12 21.60
N CYS A 27 -1.68 6.57 21.12
CA CYS A 27 -1.49 7.95 20.64
C CYS A 27 -0.51 8.03 19.49
N VAL A 28 -0.65 9.07 18.68
CA VAL A 28 0.34 9.42 17.66
C VAL A 28 1.63 9.89 18.34
N VAL A 29 2.77 9.37 17.88
CA VAL A 29 4.10 9.93 18.18
C VAL A 29 4.92 10.02 16.90
N ASN A 30 5.94 10.88 16.90
CA ASN A 30 6.89 10.99 15.80
C ASN A 30 8.32 10.55 16.18
N THR A 31 8.55 10.26 17.45
CA THR A 31 9.88 10.06 18.03
C THR A 31 10.04 8.60 18.41
N VAL A 32 10.08 7.72 17.40
CA VAL A 32 10.52 6.32 17.54
C VAL A 32 11.76 6.11 16.68
N THR A 33 12.81 5.52 17.25
CA THR A 33 14.08 5.27 16.54
C THR A 33 14.78 4.06 17.14
N GLN A 34 15.33 3.19 16.28
CA GLN A 34 16.19 2.10 16.72
C GLN A 34 17.53 2.65 17.22
N VAL A 35 17.95 2.18 18.40
CA VAL A 35 19.18 2.64 19.08
C VAL A 35 20.17 1.52 19.36
N ALA A 36 19.77 0.25 19.21
CA ALA A 36 20.67 -0.91 19.26
C ALA A 36 20.13 -2.07 18.41
N ASP A 37 21.04 -2.92 17.93
CA ASP A 37 20.76 -4.13 17.14
C ASP A 37 20.94 -5.44 17.92
N SER A 38 21.68 -5.44 19.04
CA SER A 38 21.82 -6.60 19.92
C SER A 38 21.92 -6.21 21.41
N PRO A 39 20.83 -6.37 22.20
CA PRO A 39 19.48 -6.71 21.76
C PRO A 39 18.85 -5.56 20.95
N TYR A 40 17.85 -5.86 20.11
CA TYR A 40 17.09 -4.85 19.39
C TYR A 40 16.43 -3.88 20.37
N ARG A 41 16.76 -2.59 20.28
CA ARG A 41 16.17 -1.56 21.14
C ARG A 41 15.70 -0.37 20.34
N VAL A 42 14.57 0.19 20.77
CA VAL A 42 14.06 1.47 20.33
C VAL A 42 13.97 2.45 21.49
N ILE A 43 13.98 3.74 21.15
CA ILE A 43 13.49 4.80 22.03
C ILE A 43 12.13 5.29 21.53
N ALA A 44 11.24 5.63 22.45
CA ALA A 44 10.00 6.35 22.16
C ALA A 44 9.87 7.56 23.09
N ALA A 45 9.62 8.76 22.55
CA ALA A 45 9.31 9.93 23.39
C ALA A 45 7.79 10.18 23.42
N VAL A 46 7.20 10.14 24.62
CA VAL A 46 5.75 10.26 24.79
C VAL A 46 5.43 11.43 25.72
N ASN A 47 4.55 12.32 25.27
CA ASN A 47 4.14 13.49 26.05
C ASN A 47 3.41 13.05 27.32
N LYS A 48 3.80 13.60 28.47
CA LYS A 48 3.24 13.24 29.79
C LYS A 48 1.74 13.51 29.92
N ALA A 49 1.19 14.44 29.14
CA ALA A 49 -0.25 14.73 29.13
C ALA A 49 -1.07 13.59 28.49
N ASN A 50 -0.47 12.80 27.61
CA ASN A 50 -1.17 11.71 26.93
C ASN A 50 -1.51 10.59 27.91
N TYR A 51 -2.75 10.09 27.84
CA TYR A 51 -3.16 8.92 28.63
C TYR A 51 -2.30 7.69 28.34
N THR A 52 -1.82 7.57 27.11
CA THR A 52 -0.90 6.50 26.70
C THR A 52 0.38 6.50 27.54
N ALA A 53 0.95 7.66 27.88
CA ALA A 53 2.15 7.74 28.71
C ALA A 53 1.91 7.20 30.13
N GLU A 54 0.76 7.52 30.73
CA GLU A 54 0.35 6.99 32.04
C GLU A 54 0.25 5.47 32.02
N LEU A 55 -0.38 4.91 30.97
CA LEU A 55 -0.55 3.47 30.81
C LEU A 55 0.78 2.76 30.53
N ILE A 56 1.68 3.34 29.72
CA ILE A 56 3.02 2.81 29.47
C ILE A 56 3.85 2.77 30.75
N ASN A 57 3.82 3.83 31.56
CA ASN A 57 4.51 3.86 32.85
C ASN A 57 4.01 2.76 33.79
N LYS A 58 2.70 2.48 33.78
CA LYS A 58 2.10 1.41 34.59
C LYS A 58 2.43 0.02 34.06
N LYS A 59 2.37 -0.18 32.74
CA LYS A 59 2.44 -1.52 32.12
C LYS A 59 3.83 -1.95 31.70
N ARG A 60 4.72 -1.01 31.44
CA ARG A 60 6.07 -1.27 30.93
C ARG A 60 6.06 -2.06 29.62
N LEU A 61 4.97 -1.96 28.86
CA LEU A 61 4.73 -2.61 27.58
C LEU A 61 4.04 -1.62 26.65
N PHE A 62 4.43 -1.61 25.39
CA PHE A 62 3.70 -0.92 24.33
C PHE A 62 3.95 -1.60 22.98
N SER A 63 3.04 -1.41 22.04
CA SER A 63 3.30 -1.69 20.63
C SER A 63 3.56 -0.39 19.89
N VAL A 64 4.30 -0.48 18.78
CA VAL A 64 4.45 0.59 17.79
C VAL A 64 3.78 0.09 16.52
N SER A 65 2.82 0.83 15.98
CA SER A 65 2.31 0.63 14.62
C SER A 65 2.91 1.70 13.72
N VAL A 66 3.67 1.29 12.71
CA VAL A 66 4.38 2.18 11.78
C VAL A 66 3.43 2.58 10.67
N LEU A 67 2.96 3.83 10.70
CA LEU A 67 1.98 4.34 9.73
C LEU A 67 2.58 4.44 8.33
N THR A 68 1.76 4.31 7.30
CA THR A 68 2.16 4.42 5.88
C THR A 68 1.76 5.76 5.27
N GLU A 69 2.36 6.11 4.12
CA GLU A 69 1.99 7.31 3.35
C GLU A 69 0.54 7.33 2.85
N GLU A 70 -0.17 6.18 2.91
CA GLU A 70 -1.60 6.06 2.62
C GLU A 70 -2.50 6.41 3.82
N THR A 71 -1.92 6.58 5.01
CA THR A 71 -2.65 6.96 6.22
C THR A 71 -3.39 8.27 6.00
N ASN A 72 -4.71 8.24 6.16
CA ASN A 72 -5.51 9.45 6.04
C ASN A 72 -5.51 10.29 7.34
N PHE A 73 -6.01 11.52 7.22
CA PHE A 73 -6.05 12.45 8.35
C PHE A 73 -6.95 11.98 9.50
N GLU A 74 -8.00 11.18 9.25
CA GLU A 74 -8.91 10.73 10.32
C GLU A 74 -8.22 9.79 11.32
N THR A 75 -7.31 8.91 10.87
CA THR A 75 -6.49 8.08 11.78
C THR A 75 -5.65 8.96 12.70
N ILE A 76 -4.93 9.93 12.13
CA ILE A 76 -4.09 10.86 12.89
C ILE A 76 -4.97 11.70 13.82
N LYS A 77 -6.15 12.09 13.35
CA LYS A 77 -7.06 12.93 14.10
C LYS A 77 -7.58 12.23 15.34
N HIS A 78 -7.98 10.98 15.17
CA HIS A 78 -8.54 10.14 16.22
C HIS A 78 -7.49 9.80 17.29
N PHE A 79 -6.32 9.32 16.87
CA PHE A 79 -5.27 8.95 17.84
C PHE A 79 -4.50 10.16 18.40
N GLY A 80 -4.45 11.28 17.66
CA GLY A 80 -3.65 12.46 17.97
C GLY A 80 -4.36 13.59 18.71
N PHE A 81 -5.65 13.88 18.43
CA PHE A 81 -6.38 14.99 19.08
C PHE A 81 -7.46 14.54 20.08
N GLN A 82 -7.64 13.24 20.28
CA GLN A 82 -8.58 12.72 21.27
C GLN A 82 -7.84 12.06 22.44
N SER A 83 -8.39 12.18 23.64
CA SER A 83 -7.88 11.51 24.84
C SER A 83 -8.56 10.16 25.03
N GLY A 84 -7.77 9.11 25.29
CA GLY A 84 -8.28 7.78 25.60
C GLY A 84 -8.96 7.67 26.98
N ARG A 85 -8.88 8.72 27.80
CA ARG A 85 -9.65 8.82 29.05
C ARG A 85 -11.15 8.97 28.79
N GLN A 86 -11.50 9.57 27.65
CA GLN A 86 -12.89 9.92 27.30
C GLN A 86 -13.39 9.15 26.09
N ASN A 87 -12.49 8.67 25.23
CA ASN A 87 -12.83 8.01 23.98
C ASN A 87 -12.32 6.58 23.97
N ASP A 88 -13.05 5.70 23.27
CA ASP A 88 -12.51 4.42 22.85
C ASP A 88 -11.76 4.61 21.53
N LYS A 89 -10.43 4.45 21.59
CA LYS A 89 -9.57 4.71 20.44
C LYS A 89 -9.51 3.55 19.43
N PHE A 90 -9.98 2.37 19.82
CA PHE A 90 -9.87 1.15 19.01
C PHE A 90 -11.21 0.65 18.50
N ALA A 91 -12.34 1.15 19.01
CA ALA A 91 -13.69 0.71 18.64
C ALA A 91 -13.97 0.72 17.13
N LEU A 92 -13.39 1.67 16.38
CA LEU A 92 -13.63 1.85 14.94
C LEU A 92 -12.38 1.60 14.08
N PHE A 93 -11.29 1.12 14.68
CA PHE A 93 -10.01 0.96 13.98
C PHE A 93 -9.60 -0.51 13.90
N PRO A 94 -9.40 -1.06 12.69
CA PRO A 94 -8.92 -2.42 12.52
C PRO A 94 -7.58 -2.63 13.22
N HIS A 95 -7.56 -3.61 14.12
CA HIS A 95 -6.42 -3.94 14.94
C HIS A 95 -6.38 -5.45 15.21
N GLU A 96 -5.20 -5.94 15.50
CA GLU A 96 -4.98 -7.26 16.08
C GLU A 96 -4.47 -7.10 17.51
N ILE A 97 -4.59 -8.18 18.29
CA ILE A 97 -4.05 -8.26 19.64
C ILE A 97 -3.06 -9.42 19.65
N ASP A 98 -1.83 -9.13 20.03
CA ASP A 98 -0.87 -10.19 20.28
C ASP A 98 -1.33 -11.07 21.45
N LEU A 99 -1.36 -12.37 21.24
CA LEU A 99 -1.94 -13.34 22.18
C LEU A 99 -1.08 -13.51 23.44
N GLU A 100 0.23 -13.30 23.34
CA GLU A 100 1.16 -13.48 24.45
C GLU A 100 1.22 -12.23 25.36
N SER A 101 1.44 -11.06 24.77
CA SER A 101 1.57 -9.80 25.50
C SER A 101 0.24 -9.09 25.75
N GLY A 102 -0.80 -9.40 24.97
CA GLY A 102 -2.08 -8.71 24.98
C GLY A 102 -2.03 -7.30 24.37
N LEU A 103 -0.93 -6.90 23.74
CA LEU A 103 -0.79 -5.58 23.14
C LEU A 103 -1.60 -5.46 21.83
N PRO A 104 -2.40 -4.40 21.66
CA PRO A 104 -3.05 -4.13 20.39
C PRO A 104 -2.07 -3.49 19.40
N TYR A 105 -2.18 -3.77 18.12
CA TYR A 105 -1.50 -3.01 17.06
C TYR A 105 -2.44 -2.80 15.87
N LEU A 106 -2.33 -1.65 15.21
CA LEU A 106 -3.12 -1.37 14.02
C LEU A 106 -2.58 -2.18 12.84
N ILE A 107 -3.51 -2.71 12.04
CA ILE A 107 -3.19 -3.43 10.79
C ILE A 107 -3.46 -2.58 9.56
N LYS A 108 -4.45 -1.68 9.63
CA LYS A 108 -4.80 -0.77 8.54
C LYS A 108 -3.80 0.39 8.48
N ASP A 109 -3.40 0.75 7.25
CA ASP A 109 -2.50 1.86 6.95
C ASP A 109 -1.16 1.79 7.73
N CYS A 110 -0.70 0.58 8.05
CA CYS A 110 0.55 0.33 8.78
C CYS A 110 1.47 -0.58 7.96
N CYS A 111 2.77 -0.26 7.89
CA CYS A 111 3.77 -1.08 7.19
C CYS A 111 4.54 -2.02 8.12
N ALA A 112 4.50 -1.80 9.42
CA ALA A 112 5.09 -2.72 10.40
C ALA A 112 4.46 -2.54 11.78
N TYR A 113 4.62 -3.55 12.64
CA TYR A 113 4.49 -3.39 14.08
C TYR A 113 5.77 -3.80 14.82
N LEU A 114 5.96 -3.23 16.02
CA LEU A 114 6.97 -3.63 16.99
C LEU A 114 6.26 -3.86 18.33
N LEU A 115 6.54 -4.97 19.03
CA LEU A 115 6.11 -5.19 20.40
C LEU A 115 7.30 -4.98 21.34
N CYS A 116 7.11 -4.06 22.30
CA CYS A 116 8.19 -3.47 23.04
C CYS A 116 7.98 -3.63 24.54
N LYS A 117 9.06 -4.00 25.24
CA LYS A 117 9.14 -4.02 26.71
C LYS A 117 10.04 -2.91 27.19
N VAL A 118 9.50 -2.01 28.03
CA VAL A 118 10.24 -0.85 28.52
C VAL A 118 11.26 -1.28 29.57
N VAL A 119 12.53 -0.99 29.28
CA VAL A 119 13.66 -1.28 30.17
C VAL A 119 14.06 -0.07 31.02
N GLU A 120 13.90 1.15 30.48
CA GLU A 120 14.23 2.39 31.19
C GLU A 120 13.23 3.50 30.81
N ILE A 121 12.88 4.37 31.76
CA ILE A 121 12.22 5.65 31.47
C ILE A 121 13.13 6.77 31.93
N LYS A 122 13.36 7.74 31.05
CA LYS A 122 14.01 9.00 31.39
C LYS A 122 13.02 10.16 31.32
N ASP A 123 13.02 11.01 32.33
CA ASP A 123 12.26 12.25 32.32
C ASP A 123 13.00 13.33 31.49
N LEU A 124 12.35 13.84 30.44
CA LEU A 124 12.86 14.90 29.56
C LEU A 124 12.14 16.26 29.78
N GLY A 125 11.41 16.42 30.88
CA GLY A 125 10.56 17.58 31.14
C GLY A 125 9.13 17.33 30.67
N THR A 126 8.80 17.71 29.43
CA THR A 126 7.43 17.56 28.89
C THR A 126 7.10 16.15 28.39
N HIS A 127 8.13 15.32 28.18
CA HIS A 127 8.01 13.96 27.66
C HIS A 127 8.72 12.97 28.59
N TYR A 128 8.26 11.72 28.57
CA TYR A 128 9.08 10.57 28.96
C TYR A 128 9.81 10.05 27.73
N LEU A 129 11.05 9.62 27.91
CA LEU A 129 11.80 8.84 26.94
C LEU A 129 11.83 7.39 27.42
N ASP A 130 11.05 6.55 26.75
CA ASP A 130 11.01 5.12 26.98
C ASP A 130 12.12 4.45 26.16
N VAL A 131 13.08 3.82 26.83
CA VAL A 131 14.00 2.86 26.19
C VAL A 131 13.37 1.49 26.30
N ALA A 132 13.14 0.83 25.17
CA ALA A 132 12.44 -0.44 25.12
C ALA A 132 13.17 -1.48 24.27
N GLU A 133 13.15 -2.72 24.75
CA GLU A 133 13.61 -3.89 24.01
C GLU A 133 12.47 -4.43 23.14
N ILE A 134 12.77 -4.75 21.88
CA ILE A 134 11.81 -5.34 20.95
C ILE A 134 11.84 -6.86 21.15
N PHE A 135 10.69 -7.45 21.48
CA PHE A 135 10.57 -8.89 21.65
C PHE A 135 9.81 -9.58 20.51
N ASP A 136 9.01 -8.83 19.74
CA ASP A 136 8.43 -9.27 18.48
C ASP A 136 8.31 -8.09 17.51
N MET A 137 8.38 -8.36 16.21
CA MET A 137 8.20 -7.37 15.16
C MET A 137 7.85 -8.03 13.84
N LYS A 138 7.04 -7.35 13.03
CA LYS A 138 6.65 -7.86 11.72
C LYS A 138 6.40 -6.72 10.74
N THR A 139 6.79 -6.94 9.49
CA THR A 139 6.37 -6.13 8.34
C THR A 139 4.94 -6.51 7.96
N LEU A 140 4.07 -5.52 7.82
CA LEU A 140 2.66 -5.64 7.46
C LEU A 140 2.39 -5.23 6.01
N SER A 141 3.16 -4.29 5.47
CA SER A 141 2.99 -3.75 4.11
C SER A 141 4.32 -3.19 3.60
N SER A 142 4.48 -3.15 2.28
CA SER A 142 5.62 -2.52 1.60
C SER A 142 5.41 -1.03 1.29
N VAL A 143 4.21 -0.48 1.58
CA VAL A 143 3.93 0.95 1.41
C VAL A 143 4.88 1.76 2.31
N PRO A 144 5.55 2.81 1.79
CA PRO A 144 6.52 3.59 2.55
C PRO A 144 5.97 4.11 3.88
N SER A 145 6.82 4.11 4.91
CA SER A 145 6.47 4.65 6.22
C SER A 145 6.20 6.15 6.13
N LEU A 146 5.11 6.60 6.76
CA LEU A 146 4.77 8.00 6.87
C LEU A 146 5.84 8.76 7.64
N THR A 147 6.44 9.77 7.00
CA THR A 147 7.30 10.72 7.69
C THR A 147 6.50 11.92 8.18
N TYR A 148 6.97 12.55 9.26
CA TYR A 148 6.40 13.80 9.77
C TYR A 148 6.43 14.91 8.70
N ALA A 149 7.48 14.95 7.87
CA ALA A 149 7.58 15.88 6.76
C ALA A 149 6.47 15.63 5.71
N TYR A 150 6.27 14.36 5.31
CA TYR A 150 5.21 13.98 4.39
C TYR A 150 3.82 14.32 4.95
N TYR A 151 3.58 14.04 6.24
CA TYR A 151 2.35 14.43 6.91
C TYR A 151 2.07 15.93 6.78
N GLN A 152 3.06 16.79 7.08
CA GLN A 152 2.89 18.24 7.00
C GLN A 152 2.61 18.74 5.58
N SER A 153 3.22 18.13 4.55
CA SER A 153 3.07 18.57 3.17
C SER A 153 1.81 18.05 2.48
N ASN A 154 1.38 16.82 2.81
CA ASN A 154 0.41 16.06 2.01
C ASN A 154 -0.86 15.67 2.76
N ILE A 155 -0.81 15.44 4.07
CA ILE A 155 -1.96 14.89 4.82
C ILE A 155 -2.60 15.94 5.73
N LYS A 156 -1.79 16.78 6.38
CA LYS A 156 -2.30 17.82 7.27
C LYS A 156 -3.12 18.84 6.46
N PRO A 157 -4.39 19.07 6.81
CA PRO A 157 -5.21 20.06 6.13
C PRO A 157 -4.54 21.43 6.19
N ARG A 158 -4.37 22.08 5.04
CA ARG A 158 -3.86 23.45 4.98
C ARG A 158 -5.01 24.42 5.25
N PRO A 159 -4.88 25.36 6.19
CA PRO A 159 -5.83 26.46 6.29
C PRO A 159 -5.71 27.33 5.02
N GLY A 160 -6.77 27.44 4.21
CA GLY A 160 -6.91 28.49 3.21
C GLY A 160 -6.42 28.24 1.78
N LEU A 161 -6.77 27.12 1.14
CA LEU A 161 -6.73 27.00 -0.33
C LEU A 161 -8.15 26.98 -0.91
N ALA A 162 -8.84 28.12 -0.77
CA ALA A 162 -9.86 28.50 -1.73
C ALA A 162 -9.14 29.02 -2.99
N ALA A 163 -9.66 28.63 -4.15
CA ALA A 163 -9.15 28.98 -5.46
C ALA A 163 -8.90 30.49 -5.62
N GLN A 164 -7.83 30.84 -6.32
CA GLN A 164 -7.48 32.20 -6.68
C GLN A 164 -8.59 32.82 -7.55
N ALA A 165 -9.24 33.87 -7.04
CA ALA A 165 -9.99 34.85 -7.82
C ALA A 165 -9.80 36.23 -7.17
N GLU A 166 -9.71 37.26 -8.01
CA GLU A 166 -9.34 38.66 -7.73
C GLU A 166 -10.26 39.42 -6.72
N PRO A 167 -9.80 40.57 -6.16
CA PRO A 167 -10.11 40.97 -4.79
C PRO A 167 -11.43 41.74 -4.66
N LYS A 168 -12.19 41.44 -3.60
CA LYS A 168 -13.25 42.33 -3.07
C LYS A 168 -12.97 42.68 -1.62
N GLN A 169 -13.09 43.97 -1.31
CA GLN A 169 -12.85 44.58 -0.01
C GLN A 169 -13.85 44.07 1.03
N THR A 170 -13.37 43.37 2.05
CA THR A 170 -14.12 43.01 3.27
C THR A 170 -13.30 43.37 4.50
N THR A 171 -13.93 44.04 5.47
CA THR A 171 -13.31 44.36 6.78
C THR A 171 -13.39 43.13 7.69
N LYS A 172 -12.23 42.58 8.04
CA LYS A 172 -12.06 41.35 8.84
C LYS A 172 -11.99 41.69 10.34
N LYS A 173 -12.82 41.06 11.19
CA LYS A 173 -12.76 41.18 12.66
C LYS A 173 -12.04 39.95 13.24
N ILE A 174 -11.01 40.15 14.06
CA ILE A 174 -10.30 39.07 14.76
C ILE A 174 -11.17 38.54 15.90
N VAL A 175 -11.39 37.22 15.93
CA VAL A 175 -12.30 36.52 16.86
C VAL A 175 -11.53 35.77 17.95
N ARG A 176 -10.37 35.21 17.62
CA ARG A 176 -9.46 34.55 18.57
C ARG A 176 -8.06 34.41 18.00
N TRP A 177 -7.09 34.11 18.86
CA TRP A 177 -5.69 33.88 18.47
C TRP A 177 -5.33 32.43 18.71
N VAL A 178 -4.79 31.75 17.70
CA VAL A 178 -4.49 30.32 17.77
C VAL A 178 -2.98 30.09 17.70
N CYS A 179 -2.46 29.33 18.65
CA CYS A 179 -1.04 28.98 18.72
C CYS A 179 -0.66 28.03 17.57
N ASP A 180 0.32 28.42 16.76
CA ASP A 180 0.81 27.64 15.61
C ASP A 180 1.48 26.32 16.01
N VAL A 181 1.91 26.22 17.26
CA VAL A 181 2.69 25.07 17.76
C VAL A 181 1.80 23.99 18.35
N CYS A 182 0.77 24.36 19.13
CA CYS A 182 -0.05 23.40 19.87
C CYS A 182 -1.56 23.57 19.68
N GLY A 183 -2.02 24.59 18.95
CA GLY A 183 -3.44 24.84 18.71
C GLY A 183 -4.20 25.45 19.90
N TYR A 184 -3.52 25.90 20.96
CA TYR A 184 -4.15 26.65 22.05
C TYR A 184 -4.82 27.91 21.49
N ALA A 185 -6.13 28.05 21.75
CA ALA A 185 -6.89 29.23 21.38
C ALA A 185 -6.99 30.19 22.57
N TYR A 186 -6.48 31.40 22.38
CA TYR A 186 -6.67 32.53 23.28
C TYR A 186 -7.88 33.34 22.80
N GLU A 187 -8.90 33.44 23.65
CA GLU A 187 -10.09 34.24 23.40
C GLU A 187 -9.84 35.70 23.78
N GLY A 188 -9.75 36.58 22.77
CA GLY A 188 -9.50 38.00 22.94
C GLY A 188 -9.29 38.69 21.60
N GLU A 189 -9.73 39.95 21.49
CA GLU A 189 -9.60 40.73 20.24
C GLU A 189 -8.13 41.05 19.94
N GLU A 190 -7.29 41.20 20.97
CA GLU A 190 -5.84 41.38 20.87
C GLU A 190 -5.10 40.39 21.79
N LEU A 191 -4.02 39.80 21.28
CA LEU A 191 -3.11 38.95 22.06
C LEU A 191 -2.07 39.83 22.78
N PRO A 192 -1.95 39.76 24.13
CA PRO A 192 -0.93 40.51 24.84
C PRO A 192 0.47 40.21 24.28
N LYS A 193 1.32 41.23 24.12
CA LYS A 193 2.65 41.06 23.48
C LYS A 193 3.59 40.15 24.28
N ASP A 194 3.36 40.06 25.58
CA ASP A 194 4.05 39.20 26.54
C ASP A 194 3.29 37.89 26.80
N PHE A 195 2.21 37.62 26.07
CA PHE A 195 1.44 36.40 26.21
C PHE A 195 2.33 35.19 25.87
N VAL A 196 2.36 34.24 26.80
CA VAL A 196 3.06 32.97 26.62
C VAL A 196 2.02 31.87 26.59
N CYS A 197 2.02 31.08 25.52
CA CYS A 197 1.11 29.96 25.38
C CYS A 197 1.20 29.04 26.62
N PRO A 198 0.10 28.83 27.36
CA PRO A 198 0.14 28.04 28.60
C PRO A 198 0.40 26.55 28.34
N LEU A 199 0.21 26.08 27.11
CA LEU A 199 0.42 24.68 26.74
C LEU A 199 1.84 24.37 26.25
N CYS A 200 2.51 25.29 25.56
CA CYS A 200 3.82 25.01 24.93
C CYS A 200 4.90 26.06 25.18
N GLY A 201 4.60 27.15 25.90
CA GLY A 201 5.59 28.12 26.34
C GLY A 201 6.14 29.04 25.25
N VAL A 202 5.54 29.08 24.06
CA VAL A 202 5.92 30.02 23.00
C VAL A 202 5.28 31.39 23.22
N GLY A 203 5.97 32.45 22.77
CA GLY A 203 5.46 33.81 22.89
C GLY A 203 4.31 34.11 21.93
N ALA A 204 3.75 35.30 22.08
CA ALA A 204 2.66 35.83 21.27
C ALA A 204 2.98 35.91 19.76
N ASP A 205 4.27 35.89 19.41
CA ASP A 205 4.78 35.84 18.03
C ASP A 205 4.42 34.55 17.28
N MET A 206 4.09 33.48 18.01
CA MET A 206 3.73 32.17 17.45
C MET A 206 2.21 31.91 17.47
N PHE A 207 1.43 32.98 17.35
CA PHE A 207 -0.03 32.92 17.25
C PHE A 207 -0.49 33.67 16.01
N HIS A 208 -1.46 33.09 15.31
CA HIS A 208 -2.15 33.77 14.22
C HIS A 208 -3.59 34.13 14.62
N PRO A 209 -4.12 35.27 14.12
CA PRO A 209 -5.50 35.64 14.36
C PRO A 209 -6.45 34.86 13.45
N GLU A 210 -7.51 34.33 14.02
CA GLU A 210 -8.66 33.82 13.29
C GLU A 210 -9.69 34.94 13.17
N VAL A 211 -10.15 35.23 11.94
CA VAL A 211 -11.00 36.38 11.63
C VAL A 211 -12.35 35.94 11.07
N GLU A 212 -13.42 36.61 11.50
CA GLU A 212 -14.75 36.54 10.89
C GLU A 212 -14.99 37.78 10.03
N GLU A 213 -15.60 37.59 8.86
CA GLU A 213 -16.01 38.69 7.98
C GLU A 213 -17.40 39.20 8.40
N VAL A 214 -17.48 40.48 8.80
CA VAL A 214 -18.75 41.09 9.23
C VAL A 214 -19.25 42.02 8.12
N GLN A 215 -20.39 41.68 7.51
CA GLN A 215 -21.19 42.62 6.71
C GLN A 215 -22.09 43.44 7.67
N SER A 216 -22.07 44.77 7.55
CA SER A 216 -22.79 45.67 8.48
C SER A 216 -24.31 45.67 8.27
N ALA A 217 -25.03 45.66 9.40
CA ALA A 217 -26.47 45.67 9.65
C ALA A 217 -27.40 46.37 8.62
N SER A 218 -28.60 45.85 8.37
CA SER A 218 -29.75 46.07 9.27
C SER A 218 -30.60 44.82 9.61
N VAL A 219 -30.98 44.80 10.89
CA VAL A 219 -31.79 43.87 11.71
C VAL A 219 -33.30 44.23 11.57
N PRO A 220 -34.33 43.39 11.87
CA PRO A 220 -34.31 42.19 12.73
C PRO A 220 -34.80 40.86 12.14
N GLU A 221 -34.19 39.84 12.71
CA GLU A 221 -34.46 38.42 12.60
C GLU A 221 -35.84 38.01 13.13
N ALA A 222 -36.48 37.08 12.42
CA ALA A 222 -37.10 35.93 13.05
C ALA A 222 -36.37 34.68 12.55
N LYS A 223 -35.66 34.00 13.46
CA LYS A 223 -34.86 32.80 13.20
C LYS A 223 -35.71 31.68 12.59
N ALA A 224 -35.34 31.23 11.39
CA ALA A 224 -35.72 29.90 10.91
C ALA A 224 -34.46 29.01 10.89
N LYS A 225 -34.47 28.01 11.79
CA LYS A 225 -33.44 26.98 11.96
C LYS A 225 -33.43 26.05 10.75
N THR A 226 -32.32 25.92 10.03
CA THR A 226 -32.10 24.80 9.11
C THR A 226 -31.73 23.56 9.93
N LYS A 227 -32.59 22.54 9.89
CA LYS A 227 -32.39 21.24 10.53
C LYS A 227 -31.64 20.32 9.56
N LYS A 228 -30.52 19.74 10.01
CA LYS A 228 -29.94 18.55 9.38
C LYS A 228 -30.94 17.40 9.45
N ARG A 229 -31.16 16.69 8.33
CA ARG A 229 -32.04 15.52 8.28
C ARG A 229 -31.27 14.32 7.74
N THR A 230 -31.29 13.23 8.50
CA THR A 230 -30.92 11.90 8.03
C THR A 230 -32.00 11.39 7.09
N LYS A 231 -31.58 10.82 5.95
CA LYS A 231 -32.45 10.14 4.97
C LYS A 231 -32.00 8.69 4.88
N THR A 232 -32.94 7.78 5.05
CA THR A 232 -32.73 6.35 4.82
C THR A 232 -32.75 6.06 3.31
N VAL A 233 -31.73 5.39 2.80
CA VAL A 233 -31.61 4.95 1.40
C VAL A 233 -31.31 3.45 1.35
N LYS A 234 -31.84 2.76 0.35
CA LYS A 234 -31.55 1.32 0.16
C LYS A 234 -30.22 1.13 -0.55
N ARG A 235 -29.33 0.34 0.05
CA ARG A 235 -28.02 -0.04 -0.51
C ARG A 235 -27.78 -1.53 -0.36
N TRP A 236 -26.99 -2.10 -1.26
CA TRP A 236 -26.58 -3.49 -1.17
C TRP A 236 -25.48 -3.61 -0.12
N VAL A 237 -25.73 -4.37 0.94
CA VAL A 237 -24.81 -4.54 2.06
C VAL A 237 -24.41 -6.01 2.15
N CYS A 238 -23.11 -6.27 2.16
CA CYS A 238 -22.59 -7.61 2.37
C CYS A 238 -22.89 -8.06 3.79
N THR A 239 -23.67 -9.13 3.96
CA THR A 239 -24.09 -9.64 5.28
C THR A 239 -22.94 -10.33 6.03
N VAL A 240 -21.84 -10.66 5.34
CA VAL A 240 -20.65 -11.28 5.93
C VAL A 240 -19.72 -10.25 6.58
N CYS A 241 -19.51 -9.09 5.94
CA CYS A 241 -18.49 -8.12 6.40
C CYS A 241 -18.95 -6.66 6.45
N GLY A 242 -20.20 -6.35 6.11
CA GLY A 242 -20.76 -5.00 6.17
C GLY A 242 -20.34 -4.05 5.04
N PHE A 243 -19.68 -4.54 3.99
CA PHE A 243 -19.32 -3.72 2.82
C PHE A 243 -20.58 -3.23 2.11
N VAL A 244 -20.65 -1.93 1.83
CA VAL A 244 -21.78 -1.29 1.12
C VAL A 244 -21.40 -1.09 -0.35
N TYR A 245 -22.13 -1.73 -1.25
CA TYR A 245 -22.00 -1.54 -2.68
C TYR A 245 -22.83 -0.32 -3.13
N ASP A 246 -22.14 0.67 -3.68
CA ASP A 246 -22.72 1.93 -4.17
C ASP A 246 -23.07 1.81 -5.67
N GLY A 247 -24.11 1.02 -5.96
CA GLY A 247 -24.69 0.88 -7.28
C GLY A 247 -26.15 0.47 -7.21
N ASP A 248 -26.95 0.91 -8.20
CA ASP A 248 -28.41 0.69 -8.20
C ASP A 248 -28.80 -0.79 -8.33
N THR A 249 -27.95 -1.58 -9.00
CA THR A 249 -28.11 -3.03 -9.16
C THR A 249 -26.79 -3.74 -8.89
N LEU A 250 -26.85 -4.84 -8.13
CA LEU A 250 -25.69 -5.68 -7.84
C LEU A 250 -25.50 -6.69 -8.98
N PRO A 251 -24.33 -6.72 -9.66
CA PRO A 251 -24.05 -7.73 -10.69
C PRO A 251 -24.10 -9.16 -10.13
N GLU A 252 -24.58 -10.13 -10.92
CA GLU A 252 -24.68 -11.53 -10.51
C GLU A 252 -23.32 -12.19 -10.23
N ASP A 253 -22.26 -11.71 -10.89
CA ASP A 253 -20.88 -12.15 -10.73
C ASP A 253 -20.08 -11.27 -9.75
N TYR A 254 -20.75 -10.36 -9.03
CA TYR A 254 -20.06 -9.45 -8.12
C TYR A 254 -19.44 -10.20 -6.95
N ILE A 255 -18.14 -9.96 -6.71
CA ILE A 255 -17.42 -10.54 -5.57
C ILE A 255 -17.14 -9.42 -4.58
N CYS A 256 -17.56 -9.61 -3.32
CA CYS A 256 -17.28 -8.68 -2.24
C CYS A 256 -15.78 -8.40 -2.16
N PRO A 257 -15.33 -7.14 -2.29
CA PRO A 257 -13.90 -6.83 -2.31
C PRO A 257 -13.21 -7.13 -0.98
N TRP A 258 -13.97 -7.13 0.13
CA TRP A 258 -13.47 -7.30 1.49
C TRP A 258 -13.44 -8.77 1.93
N CYS A 259 -14.51 -9.54 1.73
CA CYS A 259 -14.59 -10.93 2.23
C CYS A 259 -14.61 -12.01 1.14
N LYS A 260 -14.54 -11.62 -0.13
CA LYS A 260 -14.47 -12.50 -1.31
C LYS A 260 -15.66 -13.44 -1.53
N HIS A 261 -16.77 -13.27 -0.81
CA HIS A 261 -18.03 -13.96 -1.08
C HIS A 261 -18.72 -13.33 -2.29
N GLY A 262 -19.50 -14.13 -3.04
CA GLY A 262 -20.16 -13.68 -4.25
C GLY A 262 -21.39 -12.82 -3.97
N ALA A 263 -22.13 -12.49 -5.03
CA ALA A 263 -23.30 -11.61 -4.98
C ALA A 263 -24.40 -12.15 -4.06
N GLU A 264 -24.42 -13.47 -3.81
CA GLU A 264 -25.30 -14.13 -2.86
C GLU A 264 -25.13 -13.66 -1.41
N ALA A 265 -23.98 -13.07 -1.07
CA ALA A 265 -23.69 -12.57 0.27
C ALA A 265 -24.13 -11.12 0.49
N PHE A 266 -24.89 -10.53 -0.45
CA PHE A 266 -25.38 -9.15 -0.36
C PHE A 266 -26.90 -9.09 -0.24
N GLU A 267 -27.37 -8.27 0.69
CA GLU A 267 -28.79 -7.98 0.88
C GLU A 267 -29.05 -6.49 0.73
N LEU A 268 -30.20 -6.14 0.16
CA LEU A 268 -30.62 -4.74 0.04
C LEU A 268 -31.14 -4.26 1.39
N MET A 269 -30.36 -3.40 2.07
CA MET A 269 -30.66 -2.89 3.40
C MET A 269 -30.85 -1.38 3.41
N ASP A 270 -31.59 -0.91 4.40
CA ASP A 270 -31.81 0.51 4.67
C ASP A 270 -30.57 1.09 5.39
N VAL A 271 -29.92 2.09 4.78
CA VAL A 271 -28.74 2.78 5.31
C VAL A 271 -29.06 4.26 5.49
N GLU A 272 -28.72 4.84 6.64
CA GLU A 272 -28.93 6.27 6.91
C GLU A 272 -27.79 7.10 6.32
N ILE A 273 -28.13 8.08 5.49
CA ILE A 273 -27.20 9.08 4.95
C ILE A 273 -27.65 10.48 5.38
N GLU A 274 -26.71 11.38 5.63
CA GLU A 274 -27.01 12.80 5.89
C GLU A 274 -27.12 13.54 4.55
N VAL A 275 -28.21 14.30 4.36
CA VAL A 275 -28.42 15.13 3.15
C VAL A 275 -28.85 16.53 3.54
N GLU A 276 -28.36 17.51 2.78
CA GLU A 276 -28.74 18.92 2.85
C GLU A 276 -29.46 19.28 1.53
N ASP A 277 -30.75 19.65 1.60
CA ASP A 277 -31.54 20.01 0.41
C ASP A 277 -31.53 21.53 0.20
N GLU A 278 -31.17 21.98 -1.01
CA GLU A 278 -31.51 23.31 -1.53
C GLU A 278 -32.92 23.29 -2.15
N LEU A 279 -33.75 24.28 -1.84
CA LEU A 279 -35.13 24.41 -2.34
C LEU A 279 -35.16 24.81 -3.83
N GLY A 280 -35.47 23.84 -4.68
CA GLY A 280 -36.51 23.90 -5.74
C GLY A 280 -36.32 24.85 -6.94
N ASN A 281 -36.30 24.26 -8.14
CA ASN A 281 -37.17 24.73 -9.22
C ASN A 281 -37.58 23.57 -10.15
N ASP A 282 -38.89 23.37 -10.26
CA ASP A 282 -39.54 22.44 -11.18
C ASP A 282 -39.31 22.89 -12.64
N SER A 283 -38.69 22.03 -13.46
CA SER A 283 -39.11 21.92 -14.86
C SER A 283 -38.65 20.60 -15.47
N LYS A 284 -39.59 19.99 -16.18
CA LYS A 284 -39.47 18.76 -16.95
C LYS A 284 -38.47 18.98 -18.08
N ASP A 285 -37.42 18.16 -18.10
CA ASP A 285 -36.96 17.37 -19.23
C ASP A 285 -35.58 16.82 -18.87
N ASN A 286 -35.39 15.52 -19.11
CA ASN A 286 -34.19 14.79 -18.77
C ASN A 286 -33.05 15.17 -19.73
N PRO A 287 -31.89 15.59 -19.23
CA PRO A 287 -30.67 15.06 -19.84
C PRO A 287 -29.64 14.64 -18.79
N ILE A 288 -29.32 13.34 -18.83
CA ILE A 288 -27.95 12.80 -18.93
C ILE A 288 -26.89 13.63 -18.18
N ILE A 289 -26.64 13.26 -16.92
CA ILE A 289 -25.37 13.56 -16.27
C ILE A 289 -24.49 12.32 -16.42
N THR A 290 -23.64 12.38 -17.45
CA THR A 290 -22.47 11.52 -17.62
C THR A 290 -21.56 11.70 -16.42
N THR A 291 -21.55 10.73 -15.51
CA THR A 291 -20.44 10.57 -14.58
C THR A 291 -19.39 9.71 -15.27
N ASN A 292 -18.19 10.26 -15.39
CA ASN A 292 -17.02 9.57 -15.91
C ASN A 292 -16.74 8.36 -15.02
N ALA A 293 -17.12 7.18 -15.50
CA ALA A 293 -16.48 5.95 -15.15
C ALA A 293 -14.98 6.14 -15.45
N VAL A 294 -14.12 5.97 -14.44
CA VAL A 294 -12.74 5.59 -14.74
C VAL A 294 -12.80 4.11 -15.09
N SER A 295 -13.10 3.87 -16.35
CA SER A 295 -12.75 2.67 -17.08
C SER A 295 -11.26 2.36 -16.87
N ALA A 296 -10.91 1.07 -16.92
CA ALA A 296 -9.55 0.63 -17.13
C ALA A 296 -8.87 1.51 -18.19
N PRO A 297 -7.61 1.91 -18.01
CA PRO A 297 -6.99 2.90 -18.87
C PRO A 297 -6.96 2.39 -20.31
N GLN A 298 -7.85 2.92 -21.14
CA GLN A 298 -7.63 2.98 -22.58
C GLN A 298 -6.51 3.99 -22.80
N ALA A 299 -5.51 3.58 -23.59
CA ALA A 299 -4.38 4.39 -23.98
C ALA A 299 -4.84 5.75 -24.53
N ALA A 300 -4.76 6.79 -23.71
CA ALA A 300 -5.03 8.16 -24.10
C ALA A 300 -3.71 8.84 -24.48
N THR A 301 -3.63 9.20 -25.76
CA THR A 301 -2.57 10.01 -26.36
C THR A 301 -2.42 11.34 -25.64
N ALA A 302 -1.29 11.53 -24.95
CA ALA A 302 -0.95 12.76 -24.26
C ALA A 302 -0.42 13.82 -25.23
N GLY A 303 -1.11 14.97 -25.27
CA GLY A 303 -0.54 16.24 -25.69
C GLY A 303 -0.30 17.11 -24.45
N GLY A 304 0.95 17.15 -23.97
CA GLY A 304 1.38 18.01 -22.85
C GLY A 304 2.44 17.37 -21.95
N ASN A 305 3.70 17.36 -22.42
CA ASN A 305 4.90 16.82 -21.76
C ASN A 305 4.74 15.46 -21.06
N THR A 306 4.72 14.41 -21.88
CA THR A 306 5.01 13.03 -21.45
C THR A 306 6.39 12.97 -20.82
N MET A 307 6.47 12.91 -19.49
CA MET A 307 7.71 12.47 -18.84
C MET A 307 7.89 11.01 -19.24
N GLU A 308 8.85 10.76 -20.12
CA GLU A 308 9.17 9.42 -20.60
C GLU A 308 9.64 8.57 -19.42
N LEU A 309 9.05 7.37 -19.26
CA LEU A 309 9.48 6.44 -18.21
C LEU A 309 10.96 6.11 -18.39
N LYS A 310 11.37 5.91 -19.64
CA LYS A 310 12.73 5.58 -20.05
C LYS A 310 13.73 6.65 -19.59
N GLY A 311 14.78 6.21 -18.91
CA GLY A 311 15.83 7.06 -18.34
C GLY A 311 15.46 7.72 -17.00
N SER A 312 14.22 7.58 -16.52
CA SER A 312 13.79 8.17 -15.25
C SER A 312 14.30 7.39 -14.03
N LYS A 313 14.25 8.04 -12.86
CA LYS A 313 14.46 7.33 -11.57
C LYS A 313 13.37 6.29 -11.33
N THR A 314 12.15 6.54 -11.80
CA THR A 314 11.02 5.61 -11.65
C THR A 314 11.23 4.32 -12.44
N GLU A 315 11.80 4.37 -13.64
CA GLU A 315 12.18 3.16 -14.39
C GLU A 315 13.18 2.30 -13.59
N LYS A 316 14.22 2.92 -13.01
CA LYS A 316 15.17 2.21 -12.15
C LYS A 316 14.51 1.63 -10.91
N ASN A 317 13.56 2.34 -10.31
CA ASN A 317 12.79 1.84 -9.17
C ASN A 317 11.95 0.62 -9.57
N LEU A 318 11.29 0.65 -10.73
CA LEU A 318 10.51 -0.47 -11.25
C LEU A 318 11.40 -1.69 -11.57
N GLN A 319 12.57 -1.48 -12.18
CA GLN A 319 13.55 -2.55 -12.42
C GLN A 319 14.04 -3.16 -11.10
N THR A 320 14.28 -2.32 -10.09
CA THR A 320 14.70 -2.76 -8.76
C THR A 320 13.59 -3.56 -8.07
N ALA A 321 12.34 -3.09 -8.13
CA ALA A 321 11.19 -3.79 -7.60
C ALA A 321 11.00 -5.15 -8.31
N PHE A 322 11.01 -5.17 -9.65
CA PHE A 322 10.91 -6.41 -10.44
C PHE A 322 11.99 -7.43 -10.06
N ALA A 323 13.24 -7.00 -9.91
CA ALA A 323 14.34 -7.86 -9.49
C ALA A 323 14.15 -8.36 -8.04
N GLY A 324 13.66 -7.51 -7.14
CA GLY A 324 13.36 -7.86 -5.75
C GLY A 324 12.27 -8.91 -5.62
N GLU A 325 11.13 -8.70 -6.30
CA GLU A 325 10.00 -9.63 -6.29
C GLU A 325 10.36 -10.98 -6.94
N SER A 326 11.14 -10.95 -8.03
CA SER A 326 11.64 -12.16 -8.69
C SER A 326 12.55 -13.00 -7.77
N GLN A 327 13.40 -12.34 -6.97
CA GLN A 327 14.21 -13.01 -5.96
C GLN A 327 13.36 -13.52 -4.79
N ALA A 328 12.36 -12.75 -4.34
CA ALA A 328 11.47 -13.12 -3.26
C ALA A 328 10.69 -14.40 -3.59
N ARG A 329 10.06 -14.45 -4.77
CA ARG A 329 9.38 -15.64 -5.30
C ARG A 329 10.26 -16.89 -5.19
N ASN A 330 11.46 -16.86 -5.74
CA ASN A 330 12.36 -18.02 -5.74
C ASN A 330 12.76 -18.43 -4.30
N LYS A 331 13.17 -17.47 -3.46
CA LYS A 331 13.51 -17.74 -2.05
C LYS A 331 12.35 -18.43 -1.31
N TYR A 332 11.13 -17.93 -1.46
CA TYR A 332 9.98 -18.47 -0.76
C TYR A 332 9.64 -19.90 -1.22
N THR A 333 9.80 -20.23 -2.50
CA THR A 333 9.67 -21.63 -2.94
C THR A 333 10.73 -22.56 -2.31
N TYR A 334 11.95 -22.08 -2.09
CA TYR A 334 12.99 -22.84 -1.41
C TYR A 334 12.69 -23.00 0.08
N TYR A 335 12.19 -21.95 0.73
CA TYR A 335 11.77 -21.98 2.13
C TYR A 335 10.60 -22.93 2.35
N ALA A 336 9.65 -22.96 1.42
CA ALA A 336 8.56 -23.94 1.44
C ALA A 336 9.09 -25.38 1.42
N ASN A 337 10.06 -25.67 0.55
CA ASN A 337 10.69 -26.99 0.49
C ASN A 337 11.41 -27.36 1.80
N LYS A 338 12.07 -26.40 2.44
CA LYS A 338 12.71 -26.59 3.75
C LYS A 338 11.67 -26.84 4.85
N ALA A 339 10.62 -26.03 4.92
CA ALA A 339 9.54 -26.18 5.88
C ALA A 339 8.83 -27.55 5.75
N ARG A 340 8.61 -28.04 4.52
CA ARG A 340 8.08 -29.42 4.30
C ARG A 340 8.99 -30.49 4.88
N LYS A 341 10.30 -30.38 4.67
CA LYS A 341 11.29 -31.34 5.21
C LYS A 341 11.33 -31.34 6.73
N GLU A 342 10.95 -30.24 7.37
CA GLU A 342 10.88 -30.09 8.83
C GLU A 342 9.51 -30.42 9.41
N GLY A 343 8.52 -30.79 8.58
CA GLY A 343 7.18 -31.19 9.01
C GLY A 343 6.17 -30.04 9.11
N TYR A 344 6.56 -28.80 8.79
CA TYR A 344 5.69 -27.63 8.85
C TYR A 344 4.91 -27.42 7.55
N GLN A 345 3.92 -28.29 7.30
CA GLN A 345 3.14 -28.27 6.04
C GLN A 345 2.37 -26.96 5.83
N GLN A 346 1.76 -26.40 6.89
CA GLN A 346 1.03 -25.13 6.79
C GLN A 346 1.95 -23.97 6.43
N ILE A 347 3.11 -23.87 7.08
CA ILE A 347 4.12 -22.83 6.79
C ILE A 347 4.62 -22.96 5.36
N ALA A 348 4.87 -24.19 4.89
CA ALA A 348 5.27 -24.41 3.50
C ALA A 348 4.23 -23.93 2.49
N ASN A 349 2.94 -24.18 2.76
CA ASN A 349 1.86 -23.73 1.90
C ASN A 349 1.75 -22.20 1.88
N LEU A 350 1.89 -21.55 3.04
CA LEU A 350 1.92 -20.09 3.12
C LEU A 350 3.10 -19.50 2.35
N PHE A 351 4.30 -20.10 2.44
CA PHE A 351 5.43 -19.66 1.60
C PHE A 351 5.15 -19.80 0.10
N LEU A 352 4.47 -20.86 -0.35
CA LEU A 352 4.11 -21.01 -1.76
C LEU A 352 3.04 -20.01 -2.19
N GLU A 353 2.06 -19.74 -1.33
CA GLU A 353 1.04 -18.70 -1.57
C GLU A 353 1.70 -17.33 -1.72
N THR A 354 2.61 -16.97 -0.80
CA THR A 354 3.37 -15.71 -0.89
C THR A 354 4.24 -15.69 -2.15
N ALA A 355 4.91 -16.79 -2.51
CA ALA A 355 5.69 -16.85 -3.75
C ALA A 355 4.85 -16.58 -5.00
N GLU A 356 3.59 -17.00 -5.01
CA GLU A 356 2.65 -16.71 -6.08
C GLU A 356 2.20 -15.24 -6.07
N ASN A 357 2.02 -14.64 -4.90
CA ASN A 357 1.76 -13.21 -4.79
C ASN A 357 2.94 -12.38 -5.33
N GLU A 358 4.18 -12.73 -5.01
CA GLU A 358 5.36 -12.02 -5.55
C GLU A 358 5.49 -12.21 -7.07
N ARG A 359 4.99 -13.32 -7.62
CA ARG A 359 4.88 -13.49 -9.08
C ARG A 359 3.93 -12.44 -9.68
N GLU A 360 2.77 -12.22 -9.06
CA GLU A 360 1.79 -11.21 -9.49
C GLU A 360 2.36 -9.79 -9.36
N HIS A 361 3.04 -9.49 -8.24
CA HIS A 361 3.70 -8.19 -8.05
C HIS A 361 4.77 -7.93 -9.12
N ALA A 362 5.63 -8.91 -9.39
CA ALA A 362 6.63 -8.81 -10.46
C ALA A 362 5.98 -8.59 -11.83
N GLU A 363 4.85 -9.24 -12.11
CA GLU A 363 4.11 -9.08 -13.37
C GLU A 363 3.57 -7.66 -13.55
N LEU A 364 3.08 -7.01 -12.48
CA LEU A 364 2.65 -5.60 -12.51
C LEU A 364 3.79 -4.68 -12.93
N TRP A 365 4.96 -4.82 -12.31
CA TRP A 365 6.13 -4.00 -12.62
C TRP A 365 6.66 -4.25 -14.02
N PHE A 366 6.69 -5.52 -14.43
CA PHE A 366 7.10 -5.91 -15.77
C PHE A 366 6.18 -5.29 -16.83
N LYS A 367 4.85 -5.30 -16.64
CA LYS A 367 3.90 -4.63 -17.54
C LYS A 367 4.21 -3.13 -17.66
N HIS A 368 4.44 -2.43 -16.56
CA HIS A 368 4.79 -1.00 -16.62
C HIS A 368 6.09 -0.72 -17.38
N LEU A 369 7.10 -1.59 -17.24
CA LEU A 369 8.34 -1.50 -18.01
C LEU A 369 8.16 -1.78 -19.51
N HIS A 370 7.05 -2.44 -19.90
CA HIS A 370 6.76 -2.85 -21.28
C HIS A 370 5.51 -2.17 -21.86
N GLY A 371 5.20 -0.94 -21.42
CA GLY A 371 4.11 -0.16 -22.01
C GLY A 371 2.70 -0.59 -21.57
N GLY A 372 2.59 -1.23 -20.42
CA GLY A 372 1.32 -1.61 -19.78
C GLY A 372 0.84 -3.02 -20.07
N ALA A 373 1.57 -3.82 -20.85
CA ALA A 373 1.20 -5.18 -21.21
C ALA A 373 2.43 -6.11 -21.24
N ILE A 374 2.17 -7.42 -21.18
CA ILE A 374 3.19 -8.42 -21.50
C ILE A 374 3.37 -8.40 -23.03
N PRO A 375 4.63 -8.36 -23.55
CA PRO A 375 4.85 -8.41 -24.99
C PRO A 375 4.36 -9.73 -25.62
N THR A 376 4.34 -9.77 -26.95
CA THR A 376 3.90 -10.96 -27.69
C THR A 376 4.83 -12.15 -27.46
N THR A 377 4.34 -13.38 -27.68
CA THR A 377 5.16 -14.59 -27.55
C THR A 377 6.44 -14.54 -28.40
N THR A 378 6.38 -13.96 -29.59
CA THR A 378 7.55 -13.79 -30.47
C THR A 378 8.58 -12.81 -29.89
N GLU A 379 8.12 -11.70 -29.31
CA GLU A 379 9.00 -10.73 -28.64
C GLU A 379 9.63 -11.35 -27.39
N ASN A 380 8.83 -12.05 -26.57
CA ASN A 380 9.31 -12.70 -25.35
C ASN A 380 10.33 -13.82 -25.64
N LEU A 381 10.12 -14.63 -26.70
CA LEU A 381 11.09 -15.66 -27.10
C LEU A 381 12.41 -15.07 -27.58
N LEU A 382 12.35 -13.94 -28.30
CA LEU A 382 13.55 -13.25 -28.75
C LEU A 382 14.30 -12.59 -27.59
N ASP A 383 13.56 -11.97 -26.66
CA ASP A 383 14.12 -11.38 -25.44
C ASP A 383 14.82 -12.44 -24.58
N ALA A 384 14.12 -13.55 -24.28
CA ALA A 384 14.69 -14.69 -23.56
C ALA A 384 15.95 -15.22 -24.25
N ALA A 385 15.93 -15.45 -25.57
CA ALA A 385 17.10 -15.92 -26.29
C ALA A 385 18.30 -14.96 -26.22
N LYS A 386 18.06 -13.64 -26.18
CA LYS A 386 19.13 -12.64 -26.02
C LYS A 386 19.68 -12.63 -24.58
N GLY A 387 18.80 -12.73 -23.58
CA GLY A 387 19.18 -12.86 -22.18
C GLY A 387 20.08 -14.08 -21.96
N GLU A 388 19.58 -15.25 -22.34
CA GLU A 388 20.31 -16.52 -22.27
C GLU A 388 21.68 -16.43 -22.98
N ASN A 389 21.73 -15.84 -24.18
CA ASN A 389 22.98 -15.62 -24.90
C ASN A 389 24.00 -14.84 -24.08
N TYR A 390 23.60 -13.68 -23.56
CA TYR A 390 24.43 -12.84 -22.71
C TYR A 390 24.92 -13.59 -21.46
N GLU A 391 24.05 -14.38 -20.84
CA GLU A 391 24.39 -15.14 -19.65
C GLU A 391 25.54 -16.12 -19.90
N TRP A 392 25.47 -16.93 -20.96
CA TRP A 392 26.52 -17.94 -21.20
C TRP A 392 27.75 -17.43 -21.95
N THR A 393 27.64 -16.42 -22.83
CA THR A 393 28.80 -15.89 -23.56
C THR A 393 29.62 -14.90 -22.75
N ASN A 394 28.97 -14.16 -21.85
CA ASN A 394 29.58 -13.05 -21.12
C ASN A 394 29.50 -13.27 -19.61
N MET A 395 28.31 -13.18 -19.02
CA MET A 395 28.15 -13.08 -17.56
C MET A 395 28.77 -14.27 -16.81
N TYR A 396 28.34 -15.50 -17.11
CA TYR A 396 28.87 -16.69 -16.43
C TYR A 396 30.32 -17.01 -16.82
N ALA A 397 30.75 -16.65 -18.03
CA ALA A 397 32.14 -16.82 -18.45
C ALA A 397 33.08 -15.90 -17.66
N GLU A 398 32.70 -14.64 -17.46
CA GLU A 398 33.41 -13.66 -16.65
C GLU A 398 33.38 -14.04 -15.16
N PHE A 399 32.21 -14.34 -14.60
CA PHE A 399 32.08 -14.74 -13.19
C PHE A 399 32.87 -16.01 -12.86
N ALA A 400 32.89 -17.00 -13.77
CA ALA A 400 33.70 -18.20 -13.58
C ALA A 400 35.20 -17.89 -13.57
N LYS A 401 35.66 -16.94 -14.37
CA LYS A 401 37.05 -16.50 -14.42
C LYS A 401 37.43 -15.77 -13.13
N GLU A 402 36.63 -14.79 -12.72
CA GLU A 402 36.84 -14.03 -11.47
C GLU A 402 36.85 -14.94 -10.24
N ALA A 403 35.87 -15.86 -10.13
CA ALA A 403 35.82 -16.83 -9.05
C ALA A 403 37.05 -17.74 -9.02
N GLU A 404 37.62 -18.11 -10.17
CA GLU A 404 38.86 -18.90 -10.24
C GLU A 404 40.07 -18.08 -9.78
N GLU A 405 40.17 -16.81 -10.20
CA GLU A 405 41.25 -15.88 -9.82
C GLU A 405 41.26 -15.60 -8.29
N GLU A 406 40.08 -15.58 -7.67
CA GLU A 406 39.91 -15.42 -6.23
C GLU A 406 40.05 -16.75 -5.43
N GLY A 407 40.20 -17.89 -6.12
CA GLY A 407 40.38 -19.21 -5.51
C GLY A 407 39.08 -19.96 -5.16
N PHE A 408 37.91 -19.45 -5.55
CA PHE A 408 36.60 -20.11 -5.41
C PHE A 408 36.34 -21.13 -6.52
N THR A 409 37.23 -22.12 -6.63
CA THR A 409 37.26 -23.11 -7.73
C THR A 409 35.95 -23.88 -7.94
N GLU A 410 35.23 -24.23 -6.86
CA GLU A 410 33.93 -24.91 -6.98
C GLU A 410 32.84 -23.98 -7.54
N ILE A 411 32.82 -22.72 -7.12
CA ILE A 411 31.87 -21.73 -7.65
C ILE A 411 32.18 -21.47 -9.13
N ALA A 412 33.46 -21.34 -9.49
CA ALA A 412 33.88 -21.22 -10.89
C ALA A 412 33.40 -22.41 -11.75
N ARG A 413 33.54 -23.63 -11.24
CA ARG A 413 33.04 -24.84 -11.91
C ARG A 413 31.51 -24.80 -12.09
N LEU A 414 30.78 -24.35 -11.06
CA LEU A 414 29.32 -24.22 -11.13
C LEU A 414 28.88 -23.16 -12.15
N PHE A 415 29.51 -21.98 -12.17
CA PHE A 415 29.21 -20.96 -13.18
C PHE A 415 29.42 -21.46 -14.61
N ARG A 416 30.52 -22.18 -14.89
CA ARG A 416 30.74 -22.81 -16.21
C ARG A 416 29.66 -23.84 -16.55
N ALA A 417 29.27 -24.65 -15.57
CA ALA A 417 28.24 -25.66 -15.76
C ALA A 417 26.87 -25.03 -16.06
N VAL A 418 26.49 -23.97 -15.34
CA VAL A 418 25.26 -23.21 -15.58
C VAL A 418 25.30 -22.53 -16.95
N GLY A 419 26.40 -21.87 -17.33
CA GLY A 419 26.54 -21.30 -18.67
C GLY A 419 26.34 -22.31 -19.81
N ASN A 420 26.80 -23.55 -19.65
CA ASN A 420 26.54 -24.61 -20.65
C ASN A 420 25.05 -24.97 -20.76
N ILE A 421 24.28 -24.84 -19.67
CA ILE A 421 22.84 -25.08 -19.65
C ILE A 421 22.11 -23.93 -20.36
N GLU A 422 22.45 -22.69 -20.04
CA GLU A 422 21.80 -21.50 -20.64
C GLU A 422 21.97 -21.44 -22.16
N LYS A 423 23.10 -21.95 -22.69
CA LYS A 423 23.27 -22.16 -24.14
C LYS A 423 22.15 -23.02 -24.74
N THR A 424 21.74 -24.09 -24.05
CA THR A 424 20.65 -24.96 -24.53
C THR A 424 19.28 -24.29 -24.42
N HIS A 425 19.10 -23.37 -23.49
CA HIS A 425 17.89 -22.54 -23.40
C HIS A 425 17.82 -21.57 -24.58
N GLU A 426 18.92 -20.86 -24.91
CA GLU A 426 18.98 -20.01 -26.10
C GLU A 426 18.60 -20.80 -27.37
N GLU A 427 19.25 -21.95 -27.59
CA GLU A 427 18.99 -22.80 -28.76
C GLU A 427 17.51 -23.20 -28.86
N ARG A 428 16.90 -23.55 -27.71
CA ARG A 428 15.47 -23.87 -27.62
C ARG A 428 14.60 -22.67 -27.99
N TYR A 429 14.82 -21.51 -27.40
CA TYR A 429 14.00 -20.33 -27.64
C TYR A 429 14.10 -19.84 -29.09
N ARG A 430 15.30 -19.84 -29.67
CA ARG A 430 15.47 -19.53 -31.10
C ARG A 430 14.74 -20.52 -32.00
N LYS A 431 14.78 -21.81 -31.69
CA LYS A 431 14.07 -22.83 -32.47
C LYS A 431 12.55 -22.66 -32.38
N LEU A 432 12.03 -22.33 -31.19
CA LEU A 432 10.61 -22.06 -30.99
C LEU A 432 10.17 -20.79 -31.75
N LEU A 433 10.97 -19.73 -31.71
CA LEU A 433 10.71 -18.49 -32.47
C LEU A 433 10.65 -18.77 -33.97
N ALA A 434 11.65 -19.47 -34.51
CA ALA A 434 11.68 -19.86 -35.93
C ALA A 434 10.46 -20.73 -36.31
N ASN A 435 9.95 -21.56 -35.40
CA ASN A 435 8.74 -22.32 -35.65
C ASN A 435 7.49 -21.44 -35.73
N ILE A 436 7.39 -20.37 -34.94
CA ILE A 436 6.29 -19.41 -35.02
C ILE A 436 6.36 -18.64 -36.34
N GLU A 437 7.52 -18.05 -36.65
CA GLU A 437 7.73 -17.25 -37.86
C GLU A 437 7.55 -18.07 -39.15
N GLY A 438 7.99 -19.33 -39.13
CA GLY A 438 7.80 -20.26 -40.25
C GLY A 438 6.42 -20.90 -40.34
N GLY A 439 5.48 -20.61 -39.42
CA GLY A 439 4.16 -21.26 -39.38
C GLY A 439 4.23 -22.76 -39.08
N LEU A 440 5.30 -23.20 -38.44
CA LEU A 440 5.60 -24.60 -38.16
C LEU A 440 5.09 -25.06 -36.79
N VAL A 441 4.60 -24.20 -35.89
CA VAL A 441 4.12 -24.65 -34.55
C VAL A 441 3.15 -25.85 -34.65
N PHE A 442 2.22 -25.79 -35.61
CA PHE A 442 1.20 -26.81 -35.84
C PHE A 442 1.30 -27.43 -37.26
N SER A 443 2.47 -27.35 -37.91
CA SER A 443 2.68 -27.85 -39.27
C SER A 443 4.10 -28.40 -39.47
N ARG A 444 4.24 -29.41 -40.32
CA ARG A 444 5.52 -29.94 -40.80
C ARG A 444 5.42 -30.20 -42.31
N ASP A 445 6.56 -30.18 -43.00
CA ASP A 445 6.62 -30.45 -44.45
C ASP A 445 6.21 -31.90 -44.79
N GLY A 446 6.52 -32.83 -43.88
CA GLY A 446 6.13 -34.25 -43.93
C GLY A 446 5.04 -34.60 -42.91
N GLU A 447 4.66 -35.88 -42.89
CA GLU A 447 3.78 -36.38 -41.83
C GLU A 447 4.45 -36.29 -40.47
N ALA A 448 3.68 -35.87 -39.48
CA ALA A 448 4.08 -35.82 -38.09
C ALA A 448 3.02 -36.47 -37.21
N ILE A 449 3.47 -36.94 -36.05
CA ILE A 449 2.58 -37.50 -35.02
C ILE A 449 2.28 -36.39 -34.04
N TRP A 450 1.03 -35.93 -34.04
CA TRP A 450 0.52 -34.91 -33.14
C TRP A 450 -0.17 -35.56 -31.95
N GLN A 451 0.10 -35.07 -30.75
CA GLN A 451 -0.51 -35.52 -29.50
C GLN A 451 -1.29 -34.37 -28.87
N CYS A 452 -2.56 -34.63 -28.54
CA CYS A 452 -3.36 -33.72 -27.75
C CYS A 452 -2.89 -33.74 -26.29
N LEU A 453 -2.51 -32.59 -25.76
CA LEU A 453 -2.09 -32.36 -24.38
C LEU A 453 -3.21 -32.60 -23.37
N GLN A 454 -4.47 -32.41 -23.76
CA GLN A 454 -5.61 -32.53 -22.86
C GLN A 454 -6.04 -34.00 -22.62
N CYS A 455 -6.06 -34.83 -23.66
CA CYS A 455 -6.60 -36.20 -23.57
C CYS A 455 -5.66 -37.30 -24.10
N GLY A 456 -4.49 -36.94 -24.61
CA GLY A 456 -3.52 -37.88 -25.16
C GLY A 456 -3.83 -38.40 -26.57
N ASN A 457 -4.96 -37.99 -27.18
CA ASN A 457 -5.33 -38.44 -28.53
C ASN A 457 -4.20 -38.18 -29.54
N ILE A 458 -3.91 -39.18 -30.38
CA ILE A 458 -2.86 -39.13 -31.39
C ILE A 458 -3.47 -38.95 -32.78
N VAL A 459 -2.93 -38.01 -33.54
CA VAL A 459 -3.32 -37.75 -34.93
C VAL A 459 -2.06 -37.75 -35.80
N ILE A 460 -2.09 -38.48 -36.91
CA ILE A 460 -1.00 -38.50 -37.89
C ILE A 460 -1.39 -37.59 -39.05
N GLY A 461 -0.52 -36.66 -39.41
CA GLY A 461 -0.73 -35.78 -40.56
C GLY A 461 0.29 -34.65 -40.63
N LYS A 462 0.27 -33.91 -41.74
CA LYS A 462 1.16 -32.75 -41.95
C LYS A 462 0.88 -31.60 -40.97
N LYS A 463 -0.35 -31.48 -40.49
CA LYS A 463 -0.81 -30.43 -39.59
C LYS A 463 -1.58 -31.02 -38.42
N ALA A 464 -1.51 -30.37 -37.26
CA ALA A 464 -2.45 -30.65 -36.17
C ALA A 464 -3.88 -30.27 -36.61
N PRO A 465 -4.92 -31.01 -36.20
CA PRO A 465 -6.30 -30.67 -36.55
C PRO A 465 -6.76 -29.40 -35.84
N GLU A 466 -7.72 -28.68 -36.43
CA GLU A 466 -8.29 -27.45 -35.83
C GLU A 466 -8.97 -27.72 -34.49
N LYS A 467 -9.59 -28.89 -34.34
CA LYS A 467 -10.14 -29.40 -33.09
C LYS A 467 -9.74 -30.85 -32.86
N CYS A 468 -9.53 -31.21 -31.61
CA CYS A 468 -9.30 -32.59 -31.23
C CYS A 468 -10.58 -33.41 -31.46
N PRO A 469 -10.53 -34.50 -32.24
CA PRO A 469 -11.72 -35.29 -32.57
C PRO A 469 -12.27 -36.07 -31.37
N VAL A 470 -11.51 -36.15 -30.26
CA VAL A 470 -11.90 -36.86 -29.05
C VAL A 470 -12.49 -35.90 -28.01
N CYS A 471 -11.70 -34.90 -27.57
CA CYS A 471 -12.12 -34.01 -26.48
C CYS A 471 -12.65 -32.64 -26.94
N GLY A 472 -12.69 -32.37 -28.26
CA GLY A 472 -13.21 -31.11 -28.81
C GLY A 472 -12.35 -29.85 -28.59
N HIS A 473 -11.22 -29.95 -27.88
CA HIS A 473 -10.33 -28.82 -27.61
C HIS A 473 -9.60 -28.33 -28.87
N ASP A 474 -9.27 -27.04 -28.89
CA ASP A 474 -8.70 -26.38 -30.06
C ASP A 474 -7.27 -26.84 -30.38
N LYS A 475 -6.82 -26.53 -31.61
CA LYS A 475 -5.48 -26.83 -32.14
C LYS A 475 -4.33 -26.46 -31.19
N ALA A 476 -4.51 -25.42 -30.38
CA ALA A 476 -3.53 -24.96 -29.39
C ALA A 476 -3.11 -26.05 -28.38
N TYR A 477 -3.93 -27.08 -28.19
CA TYR A 477 -3.63 -28.21 -27.30
C TYR A 477 -2.82 -29.33 -27.99
N PHE A 478 -2.37 -29.17 -29.23
CA PHE A 478 -1.55 -30.19 -29.90
C PHE A 478 -0.05 -29.87 -29.83
N GLN A 479 0.76 -30.90 -29.61
CA GLN A 479 2.20 -30.85 -29.74
C GLN A 479 2.71 -32.03 -30.59
N LEU A 480 3.98 -32.00 -31.01
CA LEU A 480 4.61 -33.20 -31.54
C LEU A 480 4.74 -34.26 -30.44
N LYS A 481 4.42 -35.51 -30.77
CA LYS A 481 4.61 -36.64 -29.85
C LYS A 481 6.09 -36.87 -29.59
N ALA A 482 6.50 -36.81 -28.32
CA ALA A 482 7.83 -37.20 -27.90
C ALA A 482 8.05 -38.71 -28.08
N THR A 483 9.23 -39.11 -28.56
CA THR A 483 9.62 -40.52 -28.79
C THR A 483 10.94 -40.90 -28.11
N ASN A 484 11.49 -40.00 -27.30
CA ASN A 484 12.78 -40.11 -26.63
C ASN A 484 12.64 -40.59 -25.17
N TYR A 485 11.97 -41.73 -24.96
CA TYR A 485 11.80 -42.38 -23.65
C TYR A 485 12.55 -43.70 -23.55
#